data_AF-A0A6M3IS04-F1
#
_entry.id   AF-A0A6M3IS04-F1
#
_cell.length_a   1.000
_cell.length_b   1.000
_cell.length_c   1.000
_cell.angle_alpha   90.00
_cell.angle_beta   90.00
_cell.angle_gamma   90.00
#
_symmetry.space_group_name_H-M   'P 1'
#
loop_
_entity.id
_entity.type
_entity.pdbx_description
1 polymer ?
#
loop_
_entity_poly.entity_id
_entity_poly.type
_entity_poly.pdbx_seq_one_letter_code
_entity_poly.pdbx_strand_id
1 'polypeptide(L)'
;MRDVADNRIASKYVNGNTKDKHSVKIKSITPVGEQMVYDIEMEEGGWDTRLKNGVYKQRSKARSPRDNFLIQGGLVSHNSCLIDEECSKDFFEEQTPRLFAADGDMLIAFTPVPGEIGWMFDDLYERARMIYRTKAVRDRIKERTGEVLPEIQITDSSEDVAVIMAATDDNPIYADLAKEKSEREGRPITATEYIDDMFSIYADEDVIDARRYGIFRRLSGKIFKTFNSKVHIIGGEKYFPDGLPHDWKHFRGIDWHESTPWAIGWIAVSPDDEIFVYNEFNPSPEKLITLEIARVVATRSQDYRFVLNLIDPLASKIQPNTGMSSLEDLNRVFAQFRRDGLGTGGFWQAWDTKSQKGRDEIRKRLANSVKVGMPFNNLVKQEGISRRLPTIWFLNNCVQTIQSMKNWRREEWQDRNKLQSKEEKETPQQRWSHFCTMLEGLMKRPEVFQARFGAVGGAPIRPKQYFNSRRG
;
A
#
# COMPACT_ATOMS: atom_id res chain seq x y z
N MET A 1 -27.54 -9.38 -43.11
CA MET A 1 -26.52 -10.45 -43.05
C MET A 1 -25.29 -9.95 -43.78
N ARG A 2 -24.36 -9.33 -43.06
CA ARG A 2 -23.01 -8.99 -43.51
C ARG A 2 -22.08 -9.27 -42.34
N ASP A 3 -20.98 -9.93 -42.66
CA ASP A 3 -19.94 -10.43 -41.76
C ASP A 3 -19.37 -9.33 -40.85
N VAL A 4 -19.15 -9.69 -39.57
CA VAL A 4 -18.22 -9.00 -38.68
C VAL A 4 -17.09 -9.97 -38.36
N ALA A 5 -15.88 -9.47 -38.58
CA ALA A 5 -14.63 -10.19 -38.64
C ALA A 5 -14.23 -10.88 -37.33
N ASP A 6 -13.61 -12.05 -37.50
CA ASP A 6 -13.03 -12.94 -36.51
C ASP A 6 -11.79 -12.28 -35.86
N ASN A 7 -11.99 -11.55 -34.75
CA ASN A 7 -10.90 -10.97 -33.95
C ASN A 7 -10.32 -12.02 -32.98
N ARG A 8 -9.39 -12.85 -33.48
CA ARG A 8 -8.59 -13.76 -32.64
C ARG A 8 -7.34 -13.05 -32.14
N ILE A 9 -7.26 -12.79 -30.84
CA ILE A 9 -6.02 -12.40 -30.17
C ILE A 9 -5.39 -13.66 -29.59
N ALA A 10 -4.38 -14.20 -30.25
CA ALA A 10 -3.54 -15.28 -29.74
C ALA A 10 -2.24 -14.69 -29.18
N SER A 11 -2.10 -14.60 -27.85
CA SER A 11 -0.81 -14.36 -27.22
C SER A 11 -0.07 -15.71 -27.10
N LYS A 12 1.12 -15.79 -27.70
CA LYS A 12 2.07 -16.87 -27.46
C LYS A 12 3.09 -16.38 -26.44
N TYR A 13 3.09 -16.97 -25.26
CA TYR A 13 4.28 -17.01 -24.42
C TYR A 13 4.65 -18.47 -24.19
N VAL A 14 5.90 -18.80 -24.52
CA VAL A 14 6.53 -20.07 -24.20
C VAL A 14 7.53 -19.75 -23.10
N ASN A 15 7.21 -20.14 -21.87
CA ASN A 15 8.24 -20.40 -20.88
C ASN A 15 7.79 -21.50 -19.93
N GLY A 16 8.60 -22.56 -19.88
CA GLY A 16 8.65 -23.67 -18.93
C GLY A 16 7.41 -24.02 -18.10
N ASN A 17 6.76 -25.13 -18.50
CA ASN A 17 6.26 -26.19 -17.61
C ASN A 17 4.88 -26.11 -16.90
N THR A 18 3.93 -25.33 -17.40
CA THR A 18 2.50 -25.70 -17.30
C THR A 18 1.80 -25.33 -18.61
N LYS A 19 0.94 -26.22 -19.09
CA LYS A 19 0.36 -26.17 -20.45
C LYS A 19 -1.05 -25.60 -20.44
N ASP A 20 -1.37 -24.70 -19.52
CA ASP A 20 -2.72 -24.19 -19.36
C ASP A 20 -2.84 -22.81 -20.00
N LYS A 21 -3.50 -22.78 -21.15
CA LYS A 21 -3.92 -21.54 -21.81
C LYS A 21 -5.29 -21.18 -21.24
N HIS A 22 -5.35 -20.13 -20.44
CA HIS A 22 -6.62 -19.57 -20.00
C HIS A 22 -7.00 -18.40 -20.91
N SER A 23 -8.20 -18.44 -21.48
CA SER A 23 -8.80 -17.29 -22.15
C SER A 23 -10.23 -17.10 -21.66
N VAL A 24 -10.53 -15.89 -21.18
CA VAL A 24 -11.88 -15.45 -20.85
C VAL A 24 -12.45 -14.73 -22.06
N LYS A 25 -13.63 -15.16 -22.52
CA LYS A 25 -14.37 -14.52 -23.62
C LYS A 25 -15.70 -14.00 -23.09
N ILE A 26 -15.93 -12.70 -23.22
CA ILE A 26 -17.29 -12.15 -23.05
C ILE A 26 -18.03 -12.46 -24.35
N LYS A 27 -19.00 -13.37 -24.30
CA LYS A 27 -19.80 -13.78 -25.46
C LYS A 27 -20.80 -12.74 -25.86
N SER A 28 -21.51 -12.20 -24.88
CA SER A 28 -22.55 -11.20 -25.11
C SER A 28 -22.79 -10.40 -23.85
N ILE A 29 -23.28 -9.18 -24.07
CA ILE A 29 -23.75 -8.28 -23.03
C ILE A 29 -25.19 -7.98 -23.40
N THR A 30 -26.13 -8.42 -22.58
CA THR A 30 -27.56 -8.28 -22.86
C THR A 30 -28.21 -7.40 -21.80
N PRO A 31 -28.85 -6.30 -22.17
CA PRO A 31 -29.69 -5.54 -21.27
C PRO A 31 -30.95 -6.35 -20.94
N VAL A 32 -31.23 -6.54 -19.65
CA VAL A 32 -32.47 -7.16 -19.17
C VAL A 32 -33.11 -6.19 -18.17
N GLY A 33 -34.00 -5.34 -18.67
CA GLY A 33 -34.57 -4.23 -17.89
C GLY A 33 -33.50 -3.16 -17.62
N GLU A 34 -33.37 -2.74 -16.35
CA GLU A 34 -32.33 -1.80 -15.89
C GLU A 34 -30.99 -2.48 -15.56
N GLN A 35 -30.90 -3.80 -15.71
CA GLN A 35 -29.71 -4.58 -15.35
C GLN A 35 -28.98 -5.11 -16.57
N MET A 36 -27.65 -5.23 -16.45
CA MET A 36 -26.79 -5.82 -17.47
C MET A 36 -26.46 -7.27 -17.11
N VAL A 37 -26.68 -8.18 -18.06
CA VAL A 37 -26.31 -9.58 -17.93
C VAL A 37 -25.13 -9.84 -18.85
N TYR A 38 -24.01 -10.26 -18.24
CA TYR A 38 -22.80 -10.64 -18.95
C TYR A 38 -22.79 -12.16 -19.15
N ASP A 39 -22.72 -12.59 -20.40
CA ASP A 39 -22.49 -14.00 -20.74
C ASP A 39 -20.98 -14.18 -20.93
N ILE A 40 -20.35 -14.82 -19.95
CA ILE A 40 -18.89 -15.02 -19.90
C ILE A 40 -18.63 -16.51 -20.14
N GLU A 41 -17.89 -16.82 -21.20
CA GLU A 41 -17.37 -18.17 -21.45
C GLU A 41 -15.90 -18.24 -21.06
N MET A 42 -15.58 -19.20 -20.21
CA MET A 42 -14.22 -19.61 -19.93
C MET A 42 -13.93 -20.89 -20.73
N GLU A 43 -12.96 -20.86 -21.64
CA GLU A 43 -12.52 -22.09 -22.32
C GLU A 43 -11.66 -22.90 -21.34
N GLU A 44 -12.20 -24.02 -20.85
CA GLU A 44 -11.53 -24.90 -19.90
C GLU A 44 -10.53 -25.83 -20.59
N GLY A 45 -9.26 -25.72 -20.17
CA GLY A 45 -8.33 -26.84 -20.16
C GLY A 45 -8.70 -27.82 -19.05
N GLY A 46 -9.76 -28.59 -19.26
CA GLY A 46 -10.04 -29.85 -18.58
C GLY A 46 -10.58 -29.79 -17.15
N TRP A 47 -11.87 -29.49 -16.99
CA TRP A 47 -12.69 -30.08 -15.92
C TRP A 47 -14.08 -30.48 -16.49
N ASP A 48 -14.51 -31.72 -16.22
CA ASP A 48 -15.83 -32.23 -16.64
C ASP A 48 -16.88 -31.72 -15.64
N THR A 49 -17.52 -30.58 -15.93
CA THR A 49 -18.81 -30.23 -15.32
C THR A 49 -19.90 -30.21 -16.39
N ARG A 50 -20.54 -31.36 -16.58
CA ARG A 50 -21.84 -31.43 -17.24
C ARG A 50 -22.86 -30.62 -16.43
N LEU A 51 -23.22 -29.44 -16.91
CA LEU A 51 -24.51 -28.83 -16.64
C LEU A 51 -25.62 -29.77 -17.14
N LYS A 52 -26.02 -30.72 -16.28
CA LYS A 52 -27.27 -31.46 -16.42
C LYS A 52 -28.35 -30.72 -15.63
N ASN A 53 -29.27 -30.12 -16.37
CA ASN A 53 -30.63 -29.74 -15.97
C ASN A 53 -31.04 -30.15 -14.55
N GLY A 54 -31.09 -29.18 -13.63
CA GLY A 54 -31.50 -29.45 -12.25
C GLY A 54 -31.61 -28.20 -11.38
N VAL A 55 -32.45 -27.24 -11.77
CA VAL A 55 -32.88 -26.17 -10.86
C VAL A 55 -33.63 -26.81 -9.69
N TYR A 56 -32.97 -27.00 -8.54
CA TYR A 56 -33.69 -27.22 -7.29
C TYR A 56 -34.19 -25.87 -6.78
N LYS A 57 -35.38 -25.47 -7.26
CA LYS A 57 -36.18 -24.43 -6.62
C LYS A 57 -36.75 -25.02 -5.33
N GLN A 58 -36.10 -24.80 -4.19
CA GLN A 58 -36.78 -24.98 -2.90
C GLN A 58 -37.74 -23.81 -2.72
N ARG A 59 -38.90 -23.87 -3.38
CA ARG A 59 -40.04 -23.02 -3.03
C ARG A 59 -40.61 -23.54 -1.72
N SER A 60 -40.17 -22.98 -0.59
CA SER A 60 -41.04 -22.99 0.59
C SER A 60 -42.24 -22.09 0.22
N LYS A 61 -43.41 -22.70 0.04
CA LYS A 61 -44.67 -21.95 0.01
C LYS A 61 -44.93 -21.49 1.44
N ALA A 62 -44.35 -20.35 1.84
CA ALA A 62 -44.82 -19.62 3.01
C ALA A 62 -46.25 -19.13 2.70
N ARG A 63 -47.25 -19.88 3.16
CA ARG A 63 -48.68 -19.50 3.12
C ARG A 63 -49.04 -18.77 4.42
N SER A 64 -48.38 -17.66 4.73
CA SER A 64 -48.74 -16.76 5.84
C SER A 64 -47.71 -15.62 5.95
N PRO A 65 -48.11 -14.35 6.02
CA PRO A 65 -47.20 -13.22 6.32
C PRO A 65 -46.65 -13.19 7.76
N ARG A 66 -46.79 -14.26 8.56
CA ARG A 66 -46.43 -14.27 9.99
C ARG A 66 -45.58 -15.45 10.46
N ASP A 67 -45.00 -16.21 9.55
CA ASP A 67 -44.12 -17.31 9.95
C ASP A 67 -42.65 -16.90 9.77
N ASN A 68 -42.12 -16.19 10.76
CA ASN A 68 -40.68 -15.97 10.89
C ASN A 68 -40.04 -17.29 11.34
N PHE A 69 -39.57 -18.09 10.39
CA PHE A 69 -38.74 -19.25 10.71
C PHE A 69 -37.32 -18.78 11.01
N LEU A 70 -36.97 -18.74 12.30
CA LEU A 70 -35.59 -18.60 12.75
C LEU A 70 -34.91 -19.97 12.59
N ILE A 71 -34.23 -20.19 11.46
CA ILE A 71 -33.35 -21.36 11.31
C ILE A 71 -32.03 -21.03 11.99
N GLN A 72 -31.94 -21.36 13.28
CA GLN A 72 -30.67 -21.33 14.02
C GLN A 72 -29.95 -22.67 13.77
N GLY A 73 -29.34 -22.79 12.59
CA GLY A 73 -28.50 -23.92 12.21
C GLY A 73 -27.11 -23.42 11.88
N GLY A 74 -26.09 -23.89 12.61
CA GLY A 74 -24.71 -23.70 12.20
C GLY A 74 -24.48 -24.40 10.86
N LEU A 75 -23.83 -23.72 9.92
CA LEU A 75 -23.35 -24.25 8.64
C LEU A 75 -24.44 -24.50 7.58
N VAL A 76 -25.09 -23.42 7.12
CA VAL A 76 -25.71 -23.45 5.78
C VAL A 76 -24.61 -23.18 4.76
N SER A 77 -24.38 -24.12 3.84
CA SER A 77 -23.46 -23.96 2.71
C SER A 77 -24.12 -23.18 1.57
N HIS A 78 -23.37 -22.33 0.87
CA HIS A 78 -23.87 -21.53 -0.25
C HIS A 78 -23.01 -21.80 -1.48
N ASN A 79 -23.63 -22.04 -2.64
CA ASN A 79 -22.89 -22.17 -3.91
C ASN A 79 -22.51 -20.80 -4.51
N SER A 80 -23.17 -19.73 -4.07
CA SER A 80 -22.88 -18.38 -4.54
C SER A 80 -23.33 -17.33 -3.54
N CYS A 81 -22.59 -16.24 -3.44
CA CYS A 81 -22.96 -15.04 -2.70
C CYS A 81 -22.85 -13.82 -3.62
N LEU A 82 -23.91 -13.01 -3.68
CA LEU A 82 -23.90 -11.72 -4.37
C LEU A 82 -23.95 -10.63 -3.31
N ILE A 83 -22.99 -9.71 -3.39
CA ILE A 83 -22.94 -8.51 -2.55
C ILE A 83 -23.04 -7.32 -3.49
N ASP A 84 -24.09 -6.53 -3.29
CA ASP A 84 -24.32 -5.28 -3.98
C ASP A 84 -23.96 -4.14 -3.03
N GLU A 85 -23.08 -3.26 -3.48
CA GLU A 85 -22.41 -2.18 -2.74
C GLU A 85 -21.48 -2.66 -1.59
N GLU A 86 -21.05 -1.72 -0.75
CA GLU A 86 -20.16 -2.00 0.38
C GLU A 86 -20.85 -2.86 1.45
N CYS A 87 -20.10 -3.85 1.97
CA CYS A 87 -20.47 -4.61 3.15
C CYS A 87 -19.41 -4.52 4.26
N SER A 88 -19.81 -4.81 5.50
CA SER A 88 -18.87 -4.89 6.62
C SER A 88 -17.92 -6.08 6.42
N LYS A 89 -16.69 -5.93 6.93
CA LYS A 89 -15.68 -7.00 6.87
C LYS A 89 -16.19 -8.28 7.55
N ASP A 90 -16.81 -8.12 8.71
CA ASP A 90 -17.35 -9.25 9.48
C ASP A 90 -18.40 -10.03 8.68
N PHE A 91 -19.26 -9.33 7.92
CA PHE A 91 -20.25 -9.98 7.06
C PHE A 91 -19.58 -10.75 5.92
N PHE A 92 -18.59 -10.15 5.26
CA PHE A 92 -17.81 -10.81 4.21
C PHE A 92 -17.12 -12.07 4.72
N GLU A 93 -16.40 -11.96 5.85
CA GLU A 93 -15.70 -13.08 6.48
C GLU A 93 -16.66 -14.17 6.96
N GLU A 94 -17.89 -13.82 7.33
CA GLU A 94 -18.93 -14.79 7.66
C GLU A 94 -19.42 -15.58 6.43
N GLN A 95 -19.44 -14.97 5.24
CA GLN A 95 -19.85 -15.65 4.01
C GLN A 95 -18.78 -16.60 3.47
N THR A 96 -17.50 -16.26 3.64
CA THR A 96 -16.36 -17.04 3.16
C THR A 96 -16.41 -18.54 3.53
N PRO A 97 -16.55 -18.96 4.80
CA PRO A 97 -16.60 -20.39 5.15
C PRO A 97 -17.84 -21.10 4.59
N ARG A 98 -18.92 -20.36 4.32
CA ARG A 98 -20.15 -20.92 3.74
C ARG A 98 -19.98 -21.27 2.27
N LEU A 99 -19.18 -20.48 1.54
CA LEU A 99 -18.81 -20.73 0.16
C LEU A 99 -17.79 -21.86 0.03
N PHE A 100 -16.78 -21.90 0.91
CA PHE A 100 -15.78 -22.96 0.92
C PHE A 100 -16.38 -24.37 1.05
N ALA A 101 -17.45 -24.53 1.83
CA ALA A 101 -18.12 -25.82 1.99
C ALA A 101 -18.76 -26.36 0.70
N ALA A 102 -19.02 -25.50 -0.28
CA ALA A 102 -19.71 -25.84 -1.52
C ALA A 102 -18.89 -25.54 -2.78
N ASP A 103 -17.61 -25.15 -2.64
CA ASP A 103 -16.78 -24.66 -3.75
C ASP A 103 -17.48 -23.51 -4.51
N GLY A 104 -18.07 -22.58 -3.74
CA GLY A 104 -18.94 -21.53 -4.27
C GLY A 104 -18.22 -20.21 -4.54
N ASP A 105 -18.82 -19.40 -5.41
CA ASP A 105 -18.27 -18.10 -5.83
C ASP A 105 -18.87 -16.91 -5.06
N MET A 106 -18.09 -15.83 -4.94
CA MET A 106 -18.60 -14.54 -4.48
C MET A 106 -18.47 -13.49 -5.58
N LEU A 107 -19.58 -12.82 -5.89
CA LEU A 107 -19.58 -11.64 -6.75
C LEU A 107 -19.86 -10.40 -5.91
N ILE A 108 -18.97 -9.40 -6.00
CA ILE A 108 -19.11 -8.12 -5.33
C ILE A 108 -19.14 -7.02 -6.38
N ALA A 109 -20.21 -6.24 -6.41
CA ALA A 109 -20.33 -5.05 -7.23
C ALA A 109 -20.39 -3.83 -6.31
N PHE A 110 -19.54 -2.82 -6.52
CA PHE A 110 -19.59 -1.60 -5.71
C PHE A 110 -18.92 -0.43 -6.44
N THR A 111 -19.29 0.79 -6.02
CA THR A 111 -18.57 2.00 -6.42
C THR A 111 -17.54 2.37 -5.34
N PRO A 112 -16.26 2.62 -5.66
CA PRO A 112 -15.25 2.98 -4.67
C PRO A 112 -15.39 4.44 -4.21
N VAL A 113 -16.50 4.77 -3.54
CA VAL A 113 -16.83 6.14 -3.11
C VAL A 113 -15.89 6.59 -1.98
N PRO A 114 -15.43 7.85 -1.99
CA PRO A 114 -14.60 8.39 -0.90
C PRO A 114 -15.28 8.33 0.48
N GLY A 115 -14.53 7.94 1.52
CA GLY A 115 -15.06 7.74 2.87
C GLY A 115 -15.50 6.30 3.19
N GLU A 116 -15.65 5.47 2.15
CA GLU A 116 -16.29 4.14 2.20
C GLU A 116 -15.38 3.06 1.58
N ILE A 117 -14.08 3.33 1.47
CA ILE A 117 -13.11 2.35 0.96
C ILE A 117 -12.39 1.70 2.14
N GLY A 118 -13.09 0.76 2.76
CA GLY A 118 -12.62 -0.07 3.86
C GLY A 118 -11.65 -1.18 3.42
N TRP A 119 -11.91 -2.39 3.91
CA TRP A 119 -11.07 -3.58 3.73
C TRP A 119 -11.04 -4.11 2.29
N MET A 120 -12.08 -3.84 1.48
CA MET A 120 -12.21 -4.35 0.11
C MET A 120 -11.02 -3.99 -0.80
N PHE A 121 -10.43 -2.80 -0.65
CA PHE A 121 -9.25 -2.46 -1.43
C PHE A 121 -8.03 -3.32 -1.03
N ASP A 122 -7.76 -3.46 0.27
CA ASP A 122 -6.57 -4.19 0.73
C ASP A 122 -6.71 -5.70 0.53
N ASP A 123 -7.90 -6.23 0.78
CA ASP A 123 -8.14 -7.67 0.82
C ASP A 123 -8.64 -8.22 -0.52
N LEU A 124 -9.29 -7.41 -1.36
CA LEU A 124 -9.73 -7.83 -2.69
C LEU A 124 -8.85 -7.23 -3.80
N TYR A 125 -8.72 -5.90 -3.85
CA TYR A 125 -8.01 -5.26 -4.97
C TYR A 125 -6.50 -5.52 -4.96
N GLU A 126 -5.81 -5.26 -3.84
CA GLU A 126 -4.35 -5.47 -3.75
C GLU A 126 -3.96 -6.95 -3.84
N ARG A 127 -4.87 -7.86 -3.49
CA ARG A 127 -4.69 -9.31 -3.59
C ARG A 127 -5.29 -9.91 -4.85
N ALA A 128 -5.81 -9.10 -5.77
CA ALA A 128 -6.35 -9.60 -7.02
C ALA A 128 -5.27 -10.30 -7.83
N ARG A 129 -5.51 -11.56 -8.20
CA ARG A 129 -4.68 -12.32 -9.15
C ARG A 129 -4.79 -11.76 -10.55
N MET A 130 -5.98 -11.30 -10.92
CA MET A 130 -6.27 -10.69 -12.21
C MET A 130 -6.97 -9.34 -12.01
N ILE A 131 -6.52 -8.32 -12.73
CA ILE A 131 -7.19 -7.02 -12.81
C ILE A 131 -7.42 -6.70 -14.29
N TYR A 132 -8.68 -6.62 -14.68
CA TYR A 132 -9.13 -6.13 -15.99
C TYR A 132 -9.53 -4.65 -15.88
N ARG A 133 -9.11 -3.83 -16.84
CA ARG A 133 -9.42 -2.40 -16.91
C ARG A 133 -9.87 -2.02 -18.30
N THR A 134 -11.06 -1.44 -18.41
CA THR A 134 -11.54 -0.91 -19.68
C THR A 134 -10.65 0.23 -20.20
N LYS A 135 -10.80 0.58 -21.47
CA LYS A 135 -10.05 1.67 -22.09
C LYS A 135 -10.28 3.00 -21.35
N ALA A 136 -11.53 3.32 -21.02
CA ALA A 136 -11.89 4.55 -20.32
C ALA A 136 -11.17 4.68 -18.96
N VAL A 137 -11.15 3.59 -18.17
CA VAL A 137 -10.44 3.55 -16.89
C VAL A 137 -8.94 3.75 -17.08
N ARG A 138 -8.32 3.05 -18.05
CA ARG A 138 -6.87 3.18 -18.31
C ARG A 138 -6.46 4.57 -18.75
N ASP A 139 -7.24 5.19 -19.64
CA ASP A 139 -6.98 6.53 -20.13
C ASP A 139 -7.05 7.54 -18.97
N ARG A 140 -8.07 7.42 -18.09
CA ARG A 140 -8.18 8.28 -16.92
C ARG A 140 -7.05 8.06 -15.91
N ILE A 141 -6.65 6.82 -15.64
CA ILE A 141 -5.48 6.55 -14.77
C ILE A 141 -4.23 7.20 -15.35
N LYS A 142 -3.98 7.04 -16.65
CA LYS A 142 -2.83 7.66 -17.33
C LYS A 142 -2.87 9.19 -17.23
N GLU A 143 -4.03 9.80 -17.39
CA GLU A 143 -4.22 11.24 -17.22
C GLU A 143 -3.87 11.69 -15.79
N ARG A 144 -4.36 10.97 -14.77
CA ARG A 144 -4.21 11.34 -13.36
C ARG A 144 -2.81 11.09 -12.80
N THR A 145 -2.20 9.96 -13.16
CA THR A 145 -0.94 9.50 -12.55
C THR A 145 0.25 9.53 -13.49
N GLY A 146 0.02 9.67 -14.80
CA GLY A 146 1.03 9.49 -15.84
C GLY A 146 1.36 8.01 -16.11
N GLU A 147 0.77 7.06 -15.37
CA GLU A 147 1.08 5.64 -15.47
C GLU A 147 0.28 4.97 -16.59
N VAL A 148 0.96 4.19 -17.43
CA VAL A 148 0.31 3.38 -18.46
C VAL A 148 0.14 1.97 -17.92
N LEU A 149 -1.09 1.63 -17.55
CA LEU A 149 -1.44 0.30 -17.07
C LEU A 149 -1.92 -0.61 -18.22
N PRO A 150 -1.64 -1.93 -18.16
CA PRO A 150 -2.17 -2.87 -19.13
C PRO A 150 -3.68 -3.08 -18.94
N GLU A 151 -4.34 -3.53 -20.01
CA GLU A 151 -5.77 -3.92 -19.98
C GLU A 151 -6.01 -5.06 -19.01
N ILE A 152 -5.16 -6.08 -19.10
CA ILE A 152 -5.15 -7.23 -18.21
C ILE A 152 -3.84 -7.21 -17.45
N GLN A 153 -3.92 -7.16 -16.14
CA GLN A 153 -2.79 -7.32 -15.25
C GLN A 153 -2.94 -8.64 -14.50
N ILE A 154 -1.96 -9.52 -14.65
CA ILE A 154 -1.81 -10.72 -13.81
C ILE A 154 -0.79 -10.38 -12.71
N THR A 155 -1.14 -10.67 -11.47
CA THR A 155 -0.27 -10.46 -10.30
C THR A 155 0.35 -11.78 -9.83
N ASP A 156 1.25 -11.69 -8.87
CA ASP A 156 1.84 -12.82 -8.14
C ASP A 156 0.99 -13.26 -6.93
N SER A 157 -0.23 -12.75 -6.79
CA SER A 157 -1.12 -13.12 -5.69
C SER A 157 -1.50 -14.60 -5.75
N SER A 158 -1.39 -15.27 -4.59
CA SER A 158 -1.89 -16.62 -4.40
C SER A 158 -3.41 -16.69 -4.26
N GLU A 159 -4.06 -15.58 -3.93
CA GLU A 159 -5.52 -15.50 -3.81
C GLU A 159 -6.19 -15.66 -5.18
N ASP A 160 -7.40 -16.21 -5.22
CA ASP A 160 -8.14 -16.38 -6.47
C ASP A 160 -9.19 -15.27 -6.66
N VAL A 161 -8.71 -14.02 -6.69
CA VAL A 161 -9.55 -12.84 -6.82
C VAL A 161 -9.36 -12.22 -8.20
N ALA A 162 -10.47 -12.00 -8.92
CA ALA A 162 -10.49 -11.26 -10.17
C ALA A 162 -11.24 -9.92 -9.98
N VAL A 163 -10.62 -8.83 -10.42
CA VAL A 163 -11.20 -7.48 -10.38
C VAL A 163 -11.47 -6.99 -11.79
N ILE A 164 -12.68 -6.49 -12.02
CA ILE A 164 -13.08 -5.85 -13.26
C ILE A 164 -13.34 -4.37 -12.95
N MET A 165 -12.54 -3.48 -13.55
CA MET A 165 -12.74 -2.03 -13.46
C MET A 165 -13.41 -1.55 -14.74
N ALA A 166 -14.64 -1.06 -14.61
CA ALA A 166 -15.41 -0.44 -15.68
C ALA A 166 -15.82 0.98 -15.29
N ALA A 167 -15.89 1.86 -16.29
CA ALA A 167 -16.35 3.22 -16.16
C ALA A 167 -17.82 3.33 -16.58
N THR A 168 -18.49 4.39 -16.14
CA THR A 168 -19.80 4.80 -16.66
C THR A 168 -19.77 4.96 -18.18
N ASP A 169 -18.65 5.45 -18.72
CA ASP A 169 -18.39 5.59 -20.17
C ASP A 169 -18.46 4.27 -20.95
N ASP A 170 -18.31 3.12 -20.29
CA ASP A 170 -18.38 1.81 -20.94
C ASP A 170 -19.84 1.30 -21.09
N ASN A 171 -20.82 1.99 -20.50
CA ASN A 171 -22.22 1.56 -20.57
C ASN A 171 -22.89 2.10 -21.86
N PRO A 172 -23.30 1.22 -22.79
CA PRO A 172 -23.88 1.63 -24.07
C PRO A 172 -25.20 2.40 -23.93
N ILE A 173 -25.92 2.25 -22.81
CA ILE A 173 -27.21 2.94 -22.61
C ILE A 173 -27.08 4.46 -22.68
N TYR A 174 -25.91 5.02 -22.33
CA TYR A 174 -25.71 6.47 -22.38
C TYR A 174 -25.66 7.02 -23.81
N ALA A 175 -25.37 6.19 -24.81
CA ALA A 175 -25.51 6.60 -26.20
C ALA A 175 -26.98 6.82 -26.58
N ASP A 176 -27.87 5.93 -26.14
CA ASP A 176 -29.30 6.02 -26.37
C ASP A 176 -29.91 7.21 -25.60
N LEU A 177 -29.54 7.36 -24.31
CA LEU A 177 -29.99 8.50 -23.49
C LEU A 177 -29.49 9.85 -24.02
N ALA A 178 -28.27 9.91 -24.54
CA ALA A 178 -27.74 11.12 -25.19
C ALA A 178 -28.52 11.46 -26.46
N LYS A 179 -28.92 10.46 -27.24
CA LYS A 179 -29.77 10.64 -28.42
C LYS A 179 -31.15 11.18 -28.04
N GLU A 180 -31.80 10.61 -27.04
CA GLU A 180 -33.09 11.10 -26.54
C GLU A 180 -33.00 12.56 -26.05
N LYS A 181 -31.93 12.90 -25.31
CA LYS A 181 -31.67 14.27 -24.88
C LYS A 181 -31.42 15.21 -26.07
N SER A 182 -30.71 14.73 -27.09
CA SER A 182 -30.45 15.48 -28.33
C SER A 182 -31.75 15.85 -29.06
N GLU A 183 -32.67 14.89 -29.19
CA GLU A 183 -33.98 15.10 -29.81
C GLU A 183 -34.82 16.10 -29.02
N ARG A 184 -34.79 16.02 -27.68
CA ARG A 184 -35.52 16.94 -26.80
C ARG A 184 -34.97 18.37 -26.84
N GLU A 185 -33.65 18.55 -26.89
CA GLU A 185 -33.00 19.86 -26.88
C GLU A 185 -32.82 20.45 -28.30
N GLY A 186 -33.10 19.67 -29.34
CA GLY A 186 -32.94 20.11 -30.73
C GLY A 186 -31.47 20.38 -31.12
N ARG A 187 -30.51 19.81 -30.40
CA ARG A 187 -29.06 19.91 -30.67
C ARG A 187 -28.40 18.54 -30.55
N PRO A 188 -27.35 18.22 -31.32
CA PRO A 188 -26.61 16.98 -31.14
C PRO A 188 -25.88 16.98 -29.79
N ILE A 189 -26.05 15.91 -29.01
CA ILE A 189 -25.40 15.66 -27.73
C ILE A 189 -24.76 14.27 -27.80
N THR A 190 -23.46 14.21 -27.52
CA THR A 190 -22.71 12.96 -27.45
C THR A 190 -22.90 12.24 -26.11
N ALA A 191 -22.62 10.94 -26.07
CA ALA A 191 -22.65 10.17 -24.82
C ALA A 191 -21.71 10.77 -23.77
N THR A 192 -20.51 11.22 -24.18
CA THR A 192 -19.55 11.88 -23.30
C THR A 192 -20.11 13.17 -22.73
N GLU A 193 -20.68 14.05 -23.55
CA GLU A 193 -21.30 15.30 -23.06
C GLU A 193 -22.49 15.03 -22.12
N TYR A 194 -23.26 13.98 -22.38
CA TYR A 194 -24.35 13.56 -21.49
C TYR A 194 -23.80 13.13 -20.12
N ILE A 195 -22.77 12.30 -20.11
CA ILE A 195 -22.11 11.83 -18.88
C ILE A 195 -21.44 13.00 -18.15
N ASP A 196 -20.77 13.91 -18.86
CA ASP A 196 -20.15 15.11 -18.30
C ASP A 196 -21.18 15.97 -17.57
N ASP A 197 -22.35 16.18 -18.18
CA ASP A 197 -23.47 16.91 -17.56
C ASP A 197 -23.99 16.20 -16.31
N MET A 198 -24.09 14.86 -16.34
CA MET A 198 -24.52 14.05 -15.19
C MET A 198 -23.56 14.19 -13.99
N PHE A 199 -22.25 14.27 -14.25
CA PHE A 199 -21.24 14.43 -13.21
C PHE A 199 -20.86 15.89 -12.90
N SER A 200 -21.43 16.87 -13.62
CA SER A 200 -21.15 18.31 -13.43
C SER A 200 -21.46 18.82 -12.03
N ILE A 201 -22.32 18.12 -11.29
CA ILE A 201 -22.66 18.41 -9.89
C ILE A 201 -21.49 18.18 -8.93
N TYR A 202 -20.48 17.40 -9.33
CA TYR A 202 -19.32 17.10 -8.51
C TYR A 202 -18.17 18.03 -8.87
N ALA A 203 -17.78 18.90 -7.93
CA ALA A 203 -16.62 19.77 -8.09
C ALA A 203 -15.28 19.07 -7.81
N ASP A 204 -15.31 17.97 -7.04
CA ASP A 204 -14.11 17.20 -6.68
C ASP A 204 -13.82 16.14 -7.75
N GLU A 205 -12.70 16.30 -8.45
CA GLU A 205 -12.24 15.34 -9.46
C GLU A 205 -12.02 13.94 -8.89
N ASP A 206 -11.64 13.77 -7.62
CA ASP A 206 -11.49 12.45 -7.03
C ASP A 206 -12.83 11.74 -6.85
N VAL A 207 -13.91 12.50 -6.64
CA VAL A 207 -15.28 11.96 -6.61
C VAL A 207 -15.71 11.53 -8.01
N ILE A 208 -15.31 12.27 -9.04
CA ILE A 208 -15.52 11.87 -10.45
C ILE A 208 -14.70 10.60 -10.75
N ASP A 209 -13.42 10.55 -10.38
CA ASP A 209 -12.55 9.38 -10.58
C ASP A 209 -13.16 8.11 -9.94
N ALA A 210 -13.69 8.23 -8.73
CA ALA A 210 -14.37 7.16 -8.03
C ALA A 210 -15.69 6.75 -8.70
N ARG A 211 -16.59 7.70 -8.95
CA ARG A 211 -17.97 7.40 -9.37
C ARG A 211 -18.12 7.14 -10.86
N ARG A 212 -17.35 7.85 -11.69
CA ARG A 212 -17.38 7.70 -13.15
C ARG A 212 -16.44 6.61 -13.62
N TYR A 213 -15.24 6.53 -13.05
CA TYR A 213 -14.19 5.64 -13.56
C TYR A 213 -13.89 4.44 -12.65
N GLY A 214 -14.56 4.31 -11.51
CA GLY A 214 -14.31 3.19 -10.58
C GLY A 214 -12.87 3.19 -10.04
N ILE A 215 -12.21 4.35 -10.01
CA ILE A 215 -10.83 4.46 -9.54
C ILE A 215 -10.83 4.62 -8.02
N PHE A 216 -10.15 3.73 -7.33
CA PHE A 216 -10.02 3.82 -5.87
C PHE A 216 -9.28 5.10 -5.45
N ARG A 217 -9.96 5.96 -4.67
CA ARG A 217 -9.37 7.15 -4.02
C ARG A 217 -8.17 6.81 -3.13
N ARG A 218 -7.98 5.55 -2.71
CA ARG A 218 -6.77 5.10 -2.00
C ARG A 218 -5.45 5.34 -2.77
N LEU A 219 -5.52 5.64 -4.06
CA LEU A 219 -4.39 6.18 -4.83
C LEU A 219 -4.15 7.69 -4.57
N SER A 220 -5.18 8.49 -4.29
CA SER A 220 -5.09 9.94 -4.12
C SER A 220 -4.75 10.41 -2.70
N GLY A 221 -5.09 9.64 -1.64
CA GLY A 221 -4.84 9.98 -0.23
C GLY A 221 -3.48 9.55 0.36
N LYS A 222 -2.65 8.83 -0.41
CA LYS A 222 -1.29 8.39 0.00
C LYS A 222 -0.40 9.58 0.34
N ILE A 223 0.19 9.59 1.53
CA ILE A 223 1.18 10.63 1.90
C ILE A 223 2.45 10.48 1.05
N PHE A 224 2.88 9.23 0.82
CA PHE A 224 4.03 8.86 0.00
C PHE A 224 3.58 8.16 -1.29
N LYS A 225 2.94 8.91 -2.20
CA LYS A 225 2.38 8.39 -3.47
C LYS A 225 3.41 7.66 -4.34
N THR A 226 4.68 8.09 -4.27
CA THR A 226 5.78 7.52 -5.06
C THR A 226 6.34 6.22 -4.48
N PHE A 227 5.92 5.79 -3.29
CA PHE A 227 6.39 4.52 -2.73
C PHE A 227 5.86 3.33 -3.54
N ASN A 228 6.76 2.71 -4.30
CA ASN A 228 6.55 1.48 -5.03
C ASN A 228 7.31 0.32 -4.37
N SER A 229 6.60 -0.71 -3.92
CA SER A 229 7.20 -1.86 -3.24
C SER A 229 8.15 -2.67 -4.11
N LYS A 230 7.93 -2.72 -5.43
CA LYS A 230 8.80 -3.44 -6.38
C LYS A 230 10.16 -2.77 -6.60
N VAL A 231 10.25 -1.48 -6.28
CA VAL A 231 11.47 -0.67 -6.47
C VAL A 231 12.16 -0.41 -5.14
N HIS A 232 11.41 0.06 -4.14
CA HIS A 232 12.00 0.55 -2.89
C HIS A 232 12.36 -0.55 -1.91
N ILE A 233 11.73 -1.73 -2.01
CA ILE A 233 12.03 -2.86 -1.12
C ILE A 233 13.14 -3.68 -1.77
N ILE A 234 14.24 -3.85 -1.03
CA ILE A 234 15.40 -4.60 -1.48
C ILE A 234 15.71 -5.75 -0.52
N GLY A 235 16.25 -6.85 -1.06
CA GLY A 235 16.73 -7.96 -0.23
C GLY A 235 18.03 -7.56 0.46
N GLY A 236 18.02 -7.44 1.80
CA GLY A 236 19.22 -7.06 2.58
C GLY A 236 20.42 -7.95 2.26
N GLU A 237 20.23 -9.27 2.32
CA GLU A 237 21.25 -10.29 2.02
C GLU A 237 21.87 -10.14 0.62
N LYS A 238 21.10 -9.65 -0.37
CA LYS A 238 21.58 -9.49 -1.74
C LYS A 238 22.57 -8.32 -1.87
N TYR A 239 22.28 -7.21 -1.19
CA TYR A 239 23.07 -5.98 -1.30
C TYR A 239 24.12 -5.85 -0.18
N PHE A 240 23.90 -6.51 0.94
CA PHE A 240 24.69 -6.44 2.16
C PHE A 240 24.90 -7.84 2.78
N PRO A 241 25.50 -8.80 2.05
CA PRO A 241 25.69 -10.16 2.55
C PRO A 241 26.54 -10.22 3.82
N ASP A 242 27.46 -9.27 3.99
CA ASP A 242 28.34 -9.15 5.16
C ASP A 242 27.87 -8.07 6.16
N GLY A 243 26.64 -7.58 6.00
CA GLY A 243 26.11 -6.43 6.74
C GLY A 243 26.38 -5.09 6.06
N LEU A 244 25.86 -4.01 6.66
CA LEU A 244 26.10 -2.66 6.15
C LEU A 244 27.52 -2.21 6.49
N PRO A 245 28.16 -1.36 5.67
CA PRO A 245 29.50 -0.87 5.99
C PRO A 245 29.53 -0.01 7.27
N HIS A 246 30.48 -0.30 8.15
CA HIS A 246 30.66 0.41 9.42
C HIS A 246 31.14 1.86 9.28
N ASP A 247 31.76 2.20 8.16
CA ASP A 247 32.27 3.54 7.84
C ASP A 247 31.20 4.48 7.30
N TRP A 248 30.00 3.96 7.01
CA TRP A 248 28.83 4.77 6.65
C TRP A 248 28.29 5.54 7.86
N LYS A 249 27.47 6.56 7.60
CA LYS A 249 26.81 7.28 8.69
C LYS A 249 25.57 6.51 9.11
N HIS A 250 25.55 6.06 10.37
CA HIS A 250 24.41 5.36 10.95
C HIS A 250 23.60 6.30 11.85
N PHE A 251 22.28 6.16 11.81
CA PHE A 251 21.33 6.94 12.58
C PHE A 251 20.22 6.04 13.11
N ARG A 252 19.63 6.44 14.23
CA ARG A 252 18.43 5.77 14.75
C ARG A 252 17.44 6.77 15.34
N GLY A 253 16.17 6.48 15.17
CA GLY A 253 15.04 7.30 15.59
C GLY A 253 14.06 6.52 16.45
N ILE A 254 13.37 7.19 17.39
CA ILE A 254 12.29 6.63 18.21
C ILE A 254 11.07 7.54 18.16
N ASP A 255 9.97 7.11 17.55
CA ASP A 255 8.65 7.73 17.78
C ASP A 255 8.09 7.17 19.09
N TRP A 256 8.17 7.97 20.15
CA TRP A 256 7.86 7.58 21.51
C TRP A 256 6.41 7.89 21.86
N HIS A 257 5.75 6.96 22.55
CA HIS A 257 4.40 7.15 23.09
C HIS A 257 4.28 6.50 24.47
N GLU A 258 3.37 7.01 25.31
CA GLU A 258 3.17 6.52 26.68
C GLU A 258 2.45 5.15 26.69
N SER A 259 1.44 4.98 25.84
CA SER A 259 0.57 3.80 25.82
C SER A 259 0.55 3.04 24.50
N THR A 260 0.98 3.64 23.39
CA THR A 260 1.04 2.96 22.10
C THR A 260 2.45 2.41 21.83
N PRO A 261 2.58 1.31 21.06
CA PRO A 261 3.87 0.78 20.67
C PRO A 261 4.77 1.86 20.04
N TRP A 262 6.06 1.86 20.40
CA TRP A 262 7.02 2.83 19.84
C TRP A 262 7.43 2.41 18.45
N ALA A 263 7.72 3.36 17.56
CA ALA A 263 8.40 3.04 16.30
C ALA A 263 9.88 3.37 16.41
N ILE A 264 10.73 2.33 16.45
CA ILE A 264 12.18 2.49 16.50
C ILE A 264 12.75 2.04 15.16
N GLY A 265 13.51 2.91 14.49
CA GLY A 265 14.11 2.58 13.20
C GLY A 265 15.58 2.94 13.12
N TRP A 266 16.29 2.23 12.24
CA TRP A 266 17.69 2.44 11.94
C TRP A 266 17.87 2.73 10.46
N ILE A 267 18.67 3.76 10.17
CA ILE A 267 19.04 4.11 8.80
C ILE A 267 20.55 4.25 8.66
N ALA A 268 21.07 3.88 7.50
CA ALA A 268 22.44 4.13 7.11
C ALA A 268 22.46 5.02 5.86
N VAL A 269 23.44 5.92 5.78
CA VAL A 269 23.64 6.84 4.65
C VAL A 269 24.96 6.51 3.99
N SER A 270 24.91 6.13 2.72
CA SER A 270 26.11 5.80 1.93
C SER A 270 26.91 7.07 1.54
N PRO A 271 28.18 6.91 1.14
CA PRO A 271 28.99 7.96 0.52
C PRO A 271 28.32 8.70 -0.64
N ASP A 272 27.41 8.03 -1.32
CA ASP A 272 26.79 8.47 -2.55
C ASP A 272 25.42 9.10 -2.30
N ASP A 273 25.05 9.41 -1.05
CA ASP A 273 23.76 10.02 -0.65
C ASP A 273 22.56 9.08 -0.79
N GLU A 274 22.78 7.78 -0.59
CA GLU A 274 21.70 6.79 -0.57
C GLU A 274 21.38 6.38 0.85
N ILE A 275 20.09 6.33 1.17
CA ILE A 275 19.61 5.93 2.50
C ILE A 275 19.09 4.51 2.46
N PHE A 276 19.47 3.73 3.46
CA PHE A 276 19.02 2.36 3.67
C PHE A 276 18.34 2.26 5.03
N VAL A 277 17.04 2.02 5.06
CA VAL A 277 16.31 1.64 6.28
C VAL A 277 16.53 0.15 6.49
N TYR A 278 17.31 -0.22 7.51
CA TYR A 278 17.90 -1.56 7.60
C TYR A 278 17.48 -2.36 8.83
N ASN A 279 16.89 -1.70 9.83
CA ASN A 279 16.36 -2.37 11.01
C ASN A 279 15.17 -1.58 11.56
N GLU A 280 14.30 -2.27 12.27
CA GLU A 280 13.14 -1.69 12.94
C GLU A 280 12.82 -2.47 14.21
N PHE A 281 12.14 -1.84 15.16
CA PHE A 281 11.64 -2.47 16.37
C PHE A 281 10.39 -1.75 16.84
N ASN A 282 9.34 -2.52 17.16
CA ASN A 282 8.02 -2.00 17.55
C ASN A 282 7.62 -2.47 18.97
N PRO A 283 8.32 -2.03 20.03
CA PRO A 283 8.02 -2.47 21.39
C PRO A 283 6.72 -1.86 21.91
N SER A 284 5.93 -2.67 22.61
CA SER A 284 4.80 -2.17 23.39
C SER A 284 5.29 -1.70 24.77
N PRO A 285 5.08 -0.43 25.16
CA PRO A 285 5.47 0.07 26.48
C PRO A 285 4.65 -0.56 27.63
N GLU A 286 3.52 -1.21 27.32
CA GLU A 286 2.74 -1.98 28.30
C GLU A 286 3.41 -3.30 28.67
N LYS A 287 4.29 -3.81 27.81
CA LYS A 287 4.93 -5.13 27.96
C LYS A 287 6.40 -5.05 28.33
N LEU A 288 7.07 -3.95 28.01
CA LEU A 288 8.51 -3.79 28.19
C LEU A 288 8.81 -2.47 28.88
N ILE A 289 9.67 -2.52 29.90
CA ILE A 289 10.18 -1.31 30.52
C ILE A 289 11.28 -0.66 29.67
N THR A 290 11.56 0.62 29.90
CA THR A 290 12.58 1.39 29.17
C THR A 290 13.94 0.69 29.11
N LEU A 291 14.38 0.06 30.20
CA LEU A 291 15.64 -0.68 30.27
C LEU A 291 15.69 -1.88 29.31
N GLU A 292 14.58 -2.62 29.20
CA GLU A 292 14.48 -3.78 28.31
C GLU A 292 14.45 -3.34 26.86
N ILE A 293 13.65 -2.31 26.56
CA ILE A 293 13.61 -1.68 25.23
C ILE A 293 15.02 -1.21 24.84
N ALA A 294 15.68 -0.46 25.73
CA ALA A 294 17.04 0.03 25.50
C ALA A 294 18.04 -1.11 25.25
N ARG A 295 17.94 -2.21 26.00
CA ARG A 295 18.80 -3.39 25.82
C ARG A 295 18.61 -4.00 24.43
N VAL A 296 17.36 -4.18 23.99
CA VAL A 296 17.07 -4.67 22.64
C VAL A 296 17.61 -3.71 21.59
N VAL A 297 17.43 -2.41 21.77
CA VAL A 297 17.96 -1.38 20.85
C VAL A 297 19.48 -1.44 20.79
N ALA A 298 20.18 -1.56 21.92
CA ALA A 298 21.63 -1.68 21.97
C ALA A 298 22.13 -2.96 21.27
N THR A 299 21.49 -4.11 21.51
CA THR A 299 21.82 -5.38 20.85
C THR A 299 21.59 -5.30 19.34
N ARG A 300 20.45 -4.76 18.90
CA ARG A 300 20.14 -4.59 17.46
C ARG A 300 21.04 -3.58 16.76
N SER A 301 21.60 -2.64 17.52
CA SER A 301 22.54 -1.64 17.02
C SER A 301 23.94 -2.20 16.76
N GLN A 302 24.25 -3.42 17.23
CA GLN A 302 25.54 -4.08 17.04
C GLN A 302 26.72 -3.16 17.43
N ASP A 303 27.81 -3.19 16.67
CA ASP A 303 28.99 -2.34 16.83
C ASP A 303 29.00 -1.10 15.90
N TYR A 304 27.87 -0.79 15.25
CA TYR A 304 27.73 0.41 14.42
C TYR A 304 27.82 1.68 15.25
N ARG A 305 28.52 2.69 14.73
CA ARG A 305 28.62 4.01 15.36
C ARG A 305 27.55 4.95 14.84
N PHE A 306 26.68 5.38 15.76
CA PHE A 306 25.58 6.28 15.44
C PHE A 306 26.03 7.75 15.52
N VAL A 307 25.91 8.46 14.41
CA VAL A 307 26.21 9.90 14.33
C VAL A 307 25.20 10.69 15.13
N LEU A 308 23.92 10.28 15.08
CA LEU A 308 22.83 10.95 15.78
C LEU A 308 21.76 9.94 16.19
N ASN A 309 21.20 10.16 17.38
CA ASN A 309 20.09 9.40 17.93
C ASN A 309 18.97 10.41 18.24
N LEU A 310 17.82 10.26 17.58
CA LEU A 310 16.70 11.16 17.78
C LEU A 310 15.49 10.46 18.38
N ILE A 311 14.71 11.19 19.14
CA ILE A 311 13.46 10.71 19.74
C ILE A 311 12.37 11.77 19.63
N ASP A 312 11.13 11.32 19.69
CA ASP A 312 9.98 12.23 19.77
C ASP A 312 10.09 13.18 20.99
N PRO A 313 9.78 14.49 20.82
CA PRO A 313 9.85 15.45 21.92
C PRO A 313 8.99 15.12 23.13
N LEU A 314 7.88 14.38 22.96
CA LEU A 314 7.01 13.97 24.06
C LEU A 314 7.75 13.09 25.08
N ALA A 315 8.81 12.38 24.65
CA ALA A 315 9.67 11.61 25.55
C ALA A 315 10.43 12.48 26.57
N SER A 316 10.49 13.80 26.37
CA SER A 316 11.11 14.77 27.29
C SER A 316 10.18 15.16 28.45
N LYS A 317 8.92 14.72 28.43
CA LYS A 317 7.97 14.98 29.52
C LYS A 317 8.40 14.20 30.76
N ILE A 318 8.59 14.91 31.87
CA ILE A 318 8.93 14.32 33.17
C ILE A 318 7.76 13.49 33.67
N GLN A 319 8.03 12.24 34.04
CA GLN A 319 7.02 11.35 34.61
C GLN A 319 6.86 11.59 36.12
N PRO A 320 5.64 11.76 36.64
CA PRO A 320 5.42 12.08 38.06
C PRO A 320 5.96 11.04 39.05
N ASN A 321 6.00 9.77 38.65
CA ASN A 321 6.41 8.64 39.48
C ASN A 321 7.92 8.49 39.64
N THR A 322 8.71 8.85 38.62
CA THR A 322 10.17 8.68 38.63
C THR A 322 10.92 10.00 38.81
N GLY A 323 10.26 11.14 38.54
CA GLY A 323 10.92 12.45 38.51
C GLY A 323 11.89 12.62 37.33
N MET A 324 11.88 11.68 36.37
CA MET A 324 12.69 11.70 35.16
C MET A 324 11.81 11.53 33.92
N SER A 325 12.30 12.02 32.79
CA SER A 325 11.70 11.77 31.47
C SER A 325 12.22 10.46 30.87
N SER A 326 11.48 9.88 29.93
CA SER A 326 11.92 8.68 29.18
C SER A 326 13.23 8.95 28.42
N LEU A 327 13.42 10.17 27.94
CA LEU A 327 14.64 10.63 27.30
C LEU A 327 15.87 10.56 28.23
N GLU A 328 15.74 11.10 29.45
CA GLU A 328 16.81 11.08 30.46
C GLU A 328 17.15 9.65 30.88
N ASP A 329 16.13 8.81 31.08
CA ASP A 329 16.33 7.41 31.45
C ASP A 329 17.06 6.63 30.34
N LEU A 330 16.65 6.81 29.07
CA LEU A 330 17.37 6.24 27.93
C LEU A 330 18.82 6.70 27.88
N ASN A 331 19.10 7.99 28.05
CA ASN A 331 20.46 8.51 28.05
C ASN A 331 21.33 7.93 29.18
N ARG A 332 20.77 7.80 30.38
CA ARG A 332 21.45 7.16 31.51
C ARG A 332 21.77 5.68 31.22
N VAL A 333 20.81 4.93 30.68
CA VAL A 333 20.97 3.51 30.35
C VAL A 333 21.98 3.31 29.24
N PHE A 334 21.93 4.08 28.16
CA PHE A 334 22.88 3.97 27.05
C PHE A 334 24.31 4.40 27.43
N ALA A 335 24.46 5.32 28.38
CA ALA A 335 25.77 5.64 28.96
C ALA A 335 26.33 4.45 29.76
N GLN A 336 25.48 3.75 30.51
CA GLN A 336 25.87 2.54 31.24
C GLN A 336 26.26 1.40 30.28
N PHE A 337 25.44 1.13 29.26
CA PHE A 337 25.76 0.12 28.25
C PHE A 337 27.10 0.35 27.55
N ARG A 338 27.45 1.62 27.28
CA ARG A 338 28.78 1.94 26.74
C ARG A 338 29.91 1.56 27.69
N ARG A 339 29.73 1.75 29.01
CA ARG A 339 30.72 1.34 30.02
C ARG A 339 30.83 -0.18 30.12
N ASP A 340 29.71 -0.87 29.98
CA ASP A 340 29.62 -2.33 30.07
C ASP A 340 30.01 -3.05 28.77
N GLY A 341 30.33 -2.30 27.70
CA GLY A 341 30.67 -2.86 26.39
C GLY A 341 29.48 -3.42 25.61
N LEU A 342 28.24 -3.07 25.98
CA LEU A 342 27.03 -3.44 25.25
C LEU A 342 26.74 -2.41 24.16
N GLY A 343 27.15 -2.71 22.93
CA GLY A 343 27.02 -1.83 21.78
C GLY A 343 27.89 -0.56 21.90
N THR A 344 27.61 0.44 21.07
CA THR A 344 28.41 1.69 21.05
C THR A 344 27.87 2.80 21.97
N GLY A 345 26.85 2.50 22.78
CA GLY A 345 26.11 3.50 23.56
C GLY A 345 25.20 4.37 22.69
N GLY A 346 24.89 5.58 23.17
CA GLY A 346 24.02 6.54 22.49
C GLY A 346 23.74 7.77 23.35
N PHE A 347 23.52 8.89 22.68
CA PHE A 347 22.96 10.09 23.30
C PHE A 347 21.77 10.55 22.46
N TRP A 348 20.59 10.40 23.02
CA TRP A 348 19.29 10.71 22.45
C TRP A 348 18.97 12.19 22.63
N GLN A 349 18.44 12.79 21.58
CA GLN A 349 17.99 14.18 21.53
C GLN A 349 16.60 14.24 20.93
N ALA A 350 15.77 15.17 21.39
CA ALA A 350 14.48 15.42 20.77
C ALA A 350 14.65 15.95 19.33
N TRP A 351 13.88 15.43 18.37
CA TRP A 351 13.84 16.01 17.02
C TRP A 351 12.92 17.23 16.94
N ASP A 352 13.05 18.01 15.86
CA ASP A 352 12.17 19.14 15.58
C ASP A 352 10.81 18.66 15.04
N THR A 353 9.71 19.09 15.64
CA THR A 353 8.35 18.81 15.15
C THR A 353 7.89 19.83 14.12
N LYS A 354 8.56 20.97 13.99
CA LYS A 354 8.20 22.01 13.03
C LYS A 354 8.58 21.61 11.60
N SER A 355 7.85 22.16 10.64
CA SER A 355 8.03 21.98 9.18
C SER A 355 7.72 20.59 8.62
N GLN A 356 7.41 20.57 7.32
CA GLN A 356 7.23 19.35 6.52
C GLN A 356 8.53 18.86 5.85
N LYS A 357 9.67 19.48 6.16
CA LYS A 357 10.96 19.25 5.47
C LYS A 357 11.37 17.77 5.40
N GLY A 358 11.20 17.03 6.50
CA GLY A 358 11.53 15.60 6.53
C GLY A 358 10.67 14.78 5.57
N ARG A 359 9.38 15.09 5.49
CA ARG A 359 8.43 14.46 4.56
C ARG A 359 8.80 14.73 3.11
N ASP A 360 9.15 15.98 2.80
CA ASP A 360 9.52 16.38 1.44
C ASP A 360 10.84 15.72 1.00
N GLU A 361 11.81 15.58 1.90
CA GLU A 361 13.05 14.86 1.62
C GLU A 361 12.80 13.36 1.37
N ILE A 362 11.89 12.73 2.13
CA ILE A 362 11.47 11.33 1.85
C ILE A 362 10.83 11.24 0.47
N ARG A 363 9.86 12.11 0.13
CA ARG A 363 9.18 12.11 -1.18
C ARG A 363 10.16 12.27 -2.34
N LYS A 364 11.10 13.20 -2.22
CA LYS A 364 12.16 13.43 -3.19
C LYS A 364 13.03 12.19 -3.39
N ARG A 365 13.44 11.53 -2.30
CA ARG A 365 14.26 10.32 -2.36
C ARG A 365 13.52 9.15 -2.98
N LEU A 366 12.24 8.95 -2.65
CA LEU A 366 11.40 7.93 -3.29
C LEU A 366 11.28 8.17 -4.81
N ALA A 367 10.99 9.40 -5.24
CA ALA A 367 10.92 9.72 -6.66
C ALA A 367 12.25 9.45 -7.38
N ASN A 368 13.38 9.78 -6.76
CA ASN A 368 14.69 9.49 -7.31
C ASN A 368 15.00 7.99 -7.35
N SER A 369 14.62 7.23 -6.33
CA SER A 369 14.75 5.77 -6.32
C SER A 369 14.00 5.12 -7.49
N VAL A 370 12.77 5.58 -7.78
CA VAL A 370 12.01 5.16 -8.98
C VAL A 370 12.77 5.49 -10.27
N LYS A 371 13.34 6.70 -10.36
CA LYS A 371 14.08 7.13 -11.54
C LYS A 371 15.34 6.29 -11.81
N VAL A 372 16.03 5.83 -10.77
CA VAL A 372 17.30 5.10 -10.90
C VAL A 372 17.12 3.57 -10.87
N GLY A 373 15.96 3.10 -10.42
CA GLY A 373 15.50 1.71 -10.51
C GLY A 373 16.13 0.73 -9.52
N MET A 374 17.37 0.96 -9.07
CA MET A 374 18.06 0.11 -8.11
C MET A 374 19.10 0.88 -7.26
N PRO A 375 19.48 0.36 -6.08
CA PRO A 375 20.55 0.93 -5.27
C PRO A 375 21.88 1.03 -6.01
N PHE A 376 22.73 1.98 -5.62
CA PHE A 376 24.07 2.19 -6.19
C PHE A 376 24.09 2.65 -7.65
N ASN A 377 22.92 2.97 -8.22
CA ASN A 377 22.76 3.45 -9.59
C ASN A 377 22.37 4.93 -9.68
N ASN A 378 22.72 5.73 -8.67
CA ASN A 378 22.17 7.07 -8.51
C ASN A 378 22.91 8.19 -9.26
N LEU A 379 23.99 7.86 -10.00
CA LEU A 379 24.72 8.82 -10.82
C LEU A 379 23.98 9.06 -12.14
N VAL A 380 23.39 10.24 -12.30
CA VAL A 380 22.66 10.63 -13.52
C VAL A 380 23.38 11.75 -14.26
N LYS A 381 23.38 11.69 -15.59
CA LYS A 381 23.81 12.79 -16.46
C LYS A 381 22.58 13.61 -16.87
N GLN A 382 22.54 14.88 -16.48
CA GLN A 382 21.52 15.82 -16.92
C GLN A 382 22.21 17.08 -17.44
N GLU A 383 21.88 17.47 -18.68
CA GLU A 383 22.42 18.69 -19.31
C GLU A 383 23.96 18.73 -19.33
N GLY A 384 24.60 17.57 -19.53
CA GLY A 384 26.06 17.44 -19.55
C GLY A 384 26.74 17.42 -18.16
N ILE A 385 26.00 17.65 -17.08
CA ILE A 385 26.50 17.59 -15.70
C ILE A 385 26.17 16.23 -15.08
N SER A 386 27.18 15.56 -14.55
CA SER A 386 27.00 14.32 -13.78
C SER A 386 26.71 14.66 -12.32
N ARG A 387 25.58 14.20 -11.79
CA ARG A 387 25.19 14.40 -10.39
C ARG A 387 24.64 13.11 -9.79
N ARG A 388 24.91 12.89 -8.50
CA ARG A 388 24.28 11.81 -7.75
C ARG A 388 22.94 12.28 -7.19
N LEU A 389 21.90 11.49 -7.40
CA LEU A 389 20.58 11.76 -6.87
C LEU A 389 20.45 11.15 -5.47
N PRO A 390 19.90 11.87 -4.48
CA PRO A 390 19.60 11.28 -3.19
C PRO A 390 18.49 10.23 -3.34
N THR A 391 18.70 9.03 -2.82
CA THR A 391 17.74 7.91 -2.88
C THR A 391 17.42 7.38 -1.48
N ILE A 392 16.37 6.56 -1.39
CA ILE A 392 16.01 5.79 -0.19
C ILE A 392 15.56 4.38 -0.56
N TRP A 393 15.98 3.41 0.23
CA TRP A 393 15.71 1.98 0.07
C TRP A 393 15.34 1.38 1.42
N PHE A 394 14.46 0.38 1.41
CA PHE A 394 13.98 -0.31 2.60
C PHE A 394 14.38 -1.77 2.48
N LEU A 395 15.11 -2.29 3.47
CA LEU A 395 15.40 -3.72 3.50
C LEU A 395 14.10 -4.48 3.79
N ASN A 396 13.96 -5.64 3.15
CA ASN A 396 12.77 -6.49 3.22
C ASN A 396 12.41 -6.97 4.63
N ASN A 397 13.33 -6.92 5.58
CA ASN A 397 13.09 -7.20 7.00
C ASN A 397 12.38 -6.05 7.76
N CYS A 398 12.30 -4.84 7.19
CA CYS A 398 11.62 -3.69 7.80
C CYS A 398 10.11 -3.68 7.52
N VAL A 399 9.42 -4.75 7.94
CA VAL A 399 8.02 -5.02 7.61
C VAL A 399 7.08 -3.90 8.05
N GLN A 400 7.18 -3.44 9.29
CA GLN A 400 6.29 -2.40 9.84
C GLN A 400 6.51 -1.07 9.16
N THR A 401 7.76 -0.69 8.91
CA THR A 401 8.09 0.53 8.17
C THR A 401 7.53 0.46 6.75
N ILE A 402 7.70 -0.66 6.05
CA ILE A 402 7.16 -0.88 4.71
C ILE A 402 5.62 -0.77 4.72
N GLN A 403 4.95 -1.40 5.68
CA GLN A 403 3.50 -1.32 5.80
C GLN A 403 3.05 0.12 6.11
N SER A 404 3.78 0.84 6.97
CA SER A 404 3.54 2.25 7.21
C SER A 404 3.66 3.10 5.95
N MET A 405 4.72 2.93 5.16
CA MET A 405 4.91 3.63 3.89
C MET A 405 3.79 3.33 2.89
N LYS A 406 3.33 2.07 2.82
CA LYS A 406 2.20 1.64 1.99
C LYS A 406 0.89 2.26 2.42
N ASN A 407 0.65 2.38 3.72
CA ASN A 407 -0.71 2.55 4.29
C ASN A 407 -0.95 3.90 4.97
N TRP A 408 0.04 4.76 5.12
CA TRP A 408 -0.15 6.08 5.73
C TRP A 408 -0.86 7.07 4.77
N ARG A 409 -1.91 7.73 5.27
CA ARG A 409 -2.86 8.56 4.50
C ARG A 409 -3.19 9.88 5.22
N ARG A 410 -3.85 10.78 4.51
CA ARG A 410 -4.60 11.89 5.13
C ARG A 410 -5.88 11.38 5.81
N GLU A 411 -6.33 12.07 6.85
CA GLU A 411 -7.63 11.80 7.46
C GLU A 411 -8.76 12.08 6.48
N GLU A 412 -9.78 11.24 6.51
CA GLU A 412 -11.04 11.49 5.81
C GLU A 412 -12.03 12.17 6.76
N TRP A 413 -12.94 12.96 6.20
CA TRP A 413 -14.06 13.49 6.98
C TRP A 413 -15.02 12.34 7.29
N GLN A 414 -15.29 12.09 8.58
CA GLN A 414 -16.24 11.04 9.00
C GLN A 414 -17.71 11.38 8.70
N ASP A 415 -18.00 12.61 8.27
CA ASP A 415 -19.34 13.16 8.16
C ASP A 415 -19.68 13.41 6.68
N ARG A 416 -20.61 12.62 6.12
CA ARG A 416 -21.00 12.62 4.69
C ARG A 416 -21.39 14.02 4.17
N ASN A 417 -21.98 14.87 5.02
CA ASN A 417 -22.38 16.23 4.65
C ASN A 417 -21.19 17.21 4.57
N LYS A 418 -20.08 16.91 5.26
CA LYS A 418 -18.85 17.73 5.24
C LYS A 418 -17.91 17.33 4.11
N LEU A 419 -18.03 16.11 3.58
CA LEU A 419 -17.32 15.65 2.38
C LEU A 419 -17.68 16.45 1.12
N GLN A 420 -18.93 16.92 1.00
CA GLN A 420 -19.39 17.66 -0.18
C GLN A 420 -19.05 19.15 -0.16
N SER A 421 -18.72 19.71 1.01
CA SER A 421 -18.66 21.17 1.22
C SER A 421 -17.29 21.69 1.67
N LYS A 422 -16.30 20.81 1.89
CA LYS A 422 -14.98 21.21 2.40
C LYS A 422 -13.84 20.60 1.62
N GLU A 423 -12.77 21.39 1.47
CA GLU A 423 -11.45 20.94 1.06
C GLU A 423 -10.99 19.73 1.91
N GLU A 424 -10.15 18.88 1.32
CA GLU A 424 -9.55 17.74 2.01
C GLU A 424 -8.97 18.15 3.37
N LYS A 425 -9.10 17.30 4.40
CA LYS A 425 -8.31 17.52 5.62
C LYS A 425 -6.83 17.41 5.25
N GLU A 426 -6.06 18.45 5.55
CA GLU A 426 -4.60 18.38 5.40
C GLU A 426 -3.93 17.45 6.43
N THR A 427 -4.64 17.09 7.50
CA THR A 427 -4.09 16.32 8.62
C THR A 427 -3.85 14.86 8.24
N PRO A 428 -2.62 14.33 8.43
CA PRO A 428 -2.35 12.89 8.35
C PRO A 428 -3.16 12.08 9.36
N GLN A 429 -3.61 10.89 8.95
CA GLN A 429 -4.19 9.93 9.90
C GLN A 429 -3.13 9.46 10.91
N GLN A 430 -3.54 9.13 12.13
CA GLN A 430 -2.62 8.59 13.14
C GLN A 430 -2.25 7.12 12.88
N ARG A 431 -3.17 6.32 12.33
CA ARG A 431 -2.92 4.92 11.97
C ARG A 431 -1.80 4.84 10.93
N TRP A 432 -0.83 3.94 11.15
CA TRP A 432 0.36 3.77 10.29
C TRP A 432 1.36 4.93 10.31
N SER A 433 1.16 5.98 11.12
CA SER A 433 2.03 7.16 11.13
C SER A 433 3.38 6.92 11.79
N HIS A 434 3.46 6.11 12.85
CA HIS A 434 4.60 6.10 13.78
C HIS A 434 5.97 5.91 13.11
N PHE A 435 6.14 4.88 12.28
CA PHE A 435 7.39 4.66 11.56
C PHE A 435 7.69 5.75 10.54
N CYS A 436 6.66 6.30 9.90
CA CYS A 436 6.84 7.42 8.98
C CYS A 436 7.23 8.71 9.71
N THR A 437 6.61 9.02 10.85
CA THR A 437 6.95 10.17 11.71
C THR A 437 8.38 10.05 12.24
N MET A 438 8.80 8.85 12.66
CA MET A 438 10.18 8.58 13.05
C MET A 438 11.16 8.88 11.91
N LEU A 439 10.87 8.42 10.69
CA LEU A 439 11.68 8.74 9.51
C LEU A 439 11.66 10.24 9.21
N GLU A 440 10.51 10.90 9.26
CA GLU A 440 10.39 12.35 9.06
C GLU A 440 11.25 13.12 10.07
N GLY A 441 11.23 12.73 11.34
CA GLY A 441 12.05 13.31 12.41
C GLY A 441 13.54 13.23 12.11
N LEU A 442 14.02 12.07 11.64
CA LEU A 442 15.41 11.90 11.18
C LEU A 442 15.72 12.79 9.97
N MET A 443 14.88 12.77 8.94
CA MET A 443 15.12 13.46 7.67
C MET A 443 15.04 14.99 7.75
N LYS A 444 14.61 15.57 8.88
CA LYS A 444 14.70 17.03 9.09
C LYS A 444 16.13 17.50 9.31
N ARG A 445 17.00 16.62 9.81
CA ARG A 445 18.38 16.91 10.19
C ARG A 445 19.31 16.88 8.97
N PRO A 446 19.97 18.01 8.61
CA PRO A 446 20.92 18.05 7.51
C PRO A 446 22.04 17.01 7.62
N GLU A 447 22.41 16.63 8.83
CA GLU A 447 23.44 15.62 9.09
C GLU A 447 23.12 14.26 8.45
N VAL A 448 21.82 13.95 8.28
CA VAL A 448 21.34 12.70 7.68
C VAL A 448 21.51 12.71 6.15
N PHE A 449 21.36 13.84 5.47
CA PHE A 449 21.39 13.90 4.00
C PHE A 449 22.55 14.72 3.43
N GLN A 450 23.54 15.07 4.25
CA GLN A 450 24.82 15.59 3.78
C GLN A 450 25.81 14.42 3.66
N ALA A 451 25.87 13.79 2.47
CA ALA A 451 26.79 12.69 2.18
C ALA A 451 28.27 13.05 2.31
N ARG A 452 28.63 14.34 2.34
CA ARG A 452 30.01 14.77 2.52
C ARG A 452 30.53 14.28 3.87
N PHE A 453 31.41 13.29 3.81
CA PHE A 453 32.39 13.06 4.85
C PHE A 453 33.27 14.31 4.85
N GLY A 454 33.15 15.15 5.88
CA GLY A 454 34.36 15.87 6.28
C GLY A 454 35.43 14.79 6.44
N ALA A 455 36.61 15.00 5.87
CA ALA A 455 37.72 14.05 5.98
C ALA A 455 38.00 13.77 7.46
N VAL A 456 37.28 12.81 8.05
CA VAL A 456 37.63 12.24 9.34
C VAL A 456 38.81 11.36 8.98
N GLY A 457 40.01 11.88 9.16
CA GLY A 457 41.28 11.17 8.98
C GLY A 457 41.40 10.01 9.97
N GLY A 458 40.53 9.03 9.86
CA GLY A 458 40.67 7.73 10.47
C GLY A 458 41.35 6.83 9.46
N ALA A 459 42.61 6.46 9.72
CA ALA A 459 43.23 5.33 9.03
C ALA A 459 42.24 4.15 9.01
N PRO A 460 42.20 3.35 7.92
CA PRO A 460 41.34 2.19 7.84
C PRO A 460 41.54 1.33 9.10
N ILE A 461 40.45 1.08 9.82
CA ILE A 461 40.49 0.21 11.00
C ILE A 461 40.90 -1.17 10.48
N ARG A 462 42.14 -1.58 10.79
CA ARG A 462 42.62 -2.93 10.47
C ARG A 462 41.62 -3.93 11.07
N PRO A 463 41.19 -4.96 10.32
CA PRO A 463 40.36 -6.02 10.87
C PRO A 463 41.07 -6.58 12.11
N LYS A 464 40.42 -6.51 13.27
CA LYS A 464 40.93 -7.23 14.44
C LYS A 464 40.78 -8.71 14.11
N GLN A 465 41.90 -9.37 13.84
CA GLN A 465 41.98 -10.83 13.81
C GLN A 465 41.68 -11.35 15.22
N TYR A 466 40.41 -11.60 15.49
CA TYR A 466 40.02 -12.49 16.57
C TYR A 466 40.26 -13.91 16.04
N PHE A 467 41.01 -14.72 16.79
CA PHE A 467 41.56 -16.04 16.42
C PHE A 467 42.93 -16.02 15.72
N ASN A 468 43.98 -15.67 16.47
CA ASN A 468 45.20 -16.47 16.38
C ASN A 468 45.13 -17.56 17.46
N SER A 469 44.83 -18.78 17.00
CA SER A 469 45.06 -20.00 17.76
C SER A 469 46.55 -20.05 18.14
N ARG A 470 46.83 -20.05 19.45
CA ARG A 470 48.13 -20.48 19.95
C ARG A 470 48.32 -21.94 19.56
N ARG A 471 49.21 -22.19 18.60
CA ARG A 471 50.00 -23.42 18.54
C ARG A 471 51.46 -23.01 18.73
N GLY A 472 52.10 -23.61 19.72
CA GLY A 472 53.42 -23.26 20.26
C GLY A 472 53.37 -23.43 21.76
#